data_AF-A3MV27-F1
#
_entry.id   AF-A3MV27-F1
#
_cell.length_a   1.000
_cell.length_b   1.000
_cell.length_c   1.000
_cell.angle_alpha   90.00
_cell.angle_beta   90.00
_cell.angle_gamma   90.00
#
_symmetry.space_group_name_H-M   'P 1'
#
loop_
_entity.id
_entity.type
_entity.pdbx_description
1 polymer ?
#
loop_
_entity_poly.entity_id
_entity_poly.type
_entity_poly.pdbx_seq_one_letter_code
_entity_poly.pdbx_strand_id
1 'polypeptide(L)'
;MYEGPDTLDYWLEPDLLAALRHDMEKYVEKIAKLERVAEELKALRQALEIRAISGGKQFSAYAVDSSYGSPPLELVGGIFTVVAYGYVGVVNGAQDRFLSGTLYFSDSREGDISRFASLLERRLAARLLEARARGKKNFDVLLLDGDIAIHPLPYNLAVRGGKYEEVNRVVDRMLAAAEAGRATVVGVAKRVRSKYLSVAAGRCLPVNDKVAASVVLSPGEYFSLGKLRDLLPKWAPIHYAECEGGALRDEVLRCYRSEAPARGEKAERLCRRLREFYENFNKVLTNSAYPHLRLLGDVEVVYYKPPGSRTAVRAEVLDLGNLGLENVVGYLASTASTVTGYPQLLDSVDQYVRVSPELVEAVLTSLMLKAPGELAFTLWPTNPQKRLSGRF
;
A
#
# COMPACT_ATOMS: atom_id res chain seq x y z
N MET A 1 28.09 -41.48 13.70
CA MET A 1 28.76 -40.17 13.70
C MET A 1 28.43 -39.53 12.37
N TYR A 2 27.66 -38.44 12.40
CA TYR A 2 27.21 -37.57 11.30
C TYR A 2 26.33 -38.17 10.19
N GLU A 3 25.04 -38.27 10.49
CA GLU A 3 23.96 -38.04 9.52
C GLU A 3 23.95 -36.55 9.16
N GLY A 4 24.04 -36.25 7.86
CA GLY A 4 23.92 -34.92 7.26
C GLY A 4 22.62 -34.83 6.44
N PRO A 5 22.11 -33.61 6.20
CA PRO A 5 20.68 -33.33 6.19
C PRO A 5 19.95 -33.76 4.92
N ASP A 6 18.77 -34.33 5.16
CA ASP A 6 17.59 -34.47 4.31
C ASP A 6 17.69 -33.83 2.92
N THR A 7 17.87 -34.71 1.94
CA THR A 7 17.57 -34.50 0.53
C THR A 7 16.10 -34.12 0.37
N LEU A 8 15.83 -32.83 0.21
CA LEU A 8 14.62 -32.37 -0.47
C LEU A 8 14.65 -32.91 -1.90
N ASP A 9 13.84 -33.94 -2.17
CA ASP A 9 13.52 -34.43 -3.51
C ASP A 9 12.79 -33.33 -4.31
N TYR A 10 13.54 -32.37 -4.83
CA TYR A 10 13.08 -31.47 -5.87
C TYR A 10 13.22 -32.18 -7.21
N TRP A 11 12.09 -32.64 -7.76
CA TRP A 11 11.92 -32.84 -9.19
C TRP A 11 11.96 -31.48 -9.93
N LEU A 12 13.08 -30.75 -9.83
CA LEU A 12 13.40 -29.59 -10.66
C LEU A 12 14.41 -30.06 -11.70
N GLU A 13 13.98 -30.10 -12.96
CA GLU A 13 14.79 -30.54 -14.09
C GLU A 13 16.12 -29.75 -14.15
N PRO A 14 17.28 -30.42 -14.28
CA PRO A 14 18.59 -29.78 -14.49
C PRO A 14 18.58 -28.72 -15.60
N ASP A 15 17.70 -28.90 -16.58
CA ASP A 15 17.49 -27.98 -17.71
C ASP A 15 16.92 -26.63 -17.29
N LEU A 16 16.02 -26.59 -16.29
CA LEU A 16 15.49 -25.33 -15.76
C LEU A 16 16.57 -24.56 -14.98
N LEU A 17 17.39 -25.26 -14.19
CA LEU A 17 18.53 -24.64 -13.50
C LEU A 17 19.57 -24.11 -14.50
N ALA A 18 19.85 -24.86 -15.57
CA ALA A 18 20.74 -24.42 -16.64
C ALA A 18 20.18 -23.19 -17.39
N ALA A 19 18.88 -23.18 -17.69
CA ALA A 19 18.21 -22.04 -18.34
C ALA A 19 18.20 -20.79 -17.45
N LEU A 20 17.98 -20.95 -16.14
CA LEU A 20 17.97 -19.84 -15.19
C LEU A 20 19.37 -19.25 -14.94
N ARG A 21 20.44 -20.02 -15.14
CA ARG A 21 21.81 -19.55 -14.88
C ARG A 21 22.19 -18.32 -15.71
N HIS A 22 21.82 -18.30 -16.99
CA HIS A 22 22.10 -17.16 -17.88
C HIS A 22 21.37 -15.89 -17.41
N ASP A 23 20.12 -16.03 -16.97
CA ASP A 23 19.37 -14.91 -16.39
C ASP A 23 19.95 -14.49 -15.04
N MET A 24 20.41 -15.42 -14.20
CA MET A 24 21.07 -15.11 -12.93
C MET A 24 22.33 -14.26 -13.13
N GLU A 25 23.21 -14.63 -14.07
CA GLU A 25 24.41 -13.87 -14.40
C GLU A 25 24.07 -12.43 -14.85
N LYS A 26 23.02 -12.28 -15.68
CA LYS A 26 22.49 -10.96 -16.09
C LYS A 26 21.94 -10.14 -14.91
N TYR A 27 21.36 -10.78 -13.90
CA TYR A 27 20.94 -10.11 -12.67
C TYR A 27 22.11 -9.72 -11.77
N VAL A 28 23.18 -10.53 -11.71
CA VAL A 28 24.42 -10.19 -10.98
C VAL A 28 25.06 -8.92 -11.56
N GLU A 29 25.16 -8.79 -12.88
CA GLU A 29 25.64 -7.55 -13.51
C GLU A 29 24.76 -6.33 -13.21
N LYS A 30 23.43 -6.53 -13.17
CA LYS A 30 22.49 -5.48 -12.76
C LYS A 30 22.71 -5.08 -11.30
N ILE A 31 23.00 -6.04 -10.42
CA ILE A 31 23.30 -5.77 -9.01
C ILE A 31 24.61 -4.98 -8.88
N ALA A 32 25.65 -5.29 -9.65
CA ALA A 32 26.88 -4.51 -9.65
C ALA A 32 26.64 -3.05 -10.08
N LYS A 33 25.72 -2.81 -11.04
CA LYS A 33 25.30 -1.45 -11.41
C LYS A 33 24.55 -0.72 -10.28
N LEU A 34 23.98 -1.44 -9.31
CA LEU A 34 23.33 -0.84 -8.14
C LEU A 34 24.32 -0.22 -7.16
N GLU A 35 25.60 -0.59 -7.16
CA GLU A 35 26.60 0.06 -6.30
C GLU A 35 26.77 1.53 -6.65
N ARG A 36 26.87 1.85 -7.95
CA ARG A 36 26.91 3.25 -8.42
C ARG A 36 25.63 3.99 -8.05
N VAL A 37 24.48 3.35 -8.21
CA VAL A 37 23.19 3.90 -7.80
C VAL A 37 23.15 4.15 -6.29
N ALA A 38 23.74 3.27 -5.48
CA ALA A 38 23.80 3.43 -4.02
C ALA A 38 24.63 4.65 -3.63
N GLU A 39 25.77 4.90 -4.27
CA GLU A 39 26.56 6.12 -4.04
C GLU A 39 25.80 7.38 -4.45
N GLU A 40 25.10 7.37 -5.59
CA GLU A 40 24.23 8.50 -5.97
C GLU A 40 23.09 8.73 -4.96
N LEU A 41 22.51 7.65 -4.43
CA LEU A 41 21.46 7.74 -3.42
C LEU A 41 22.00 8.28 -2.09
N LYS A 42 23.22 7.92 -1.68
CA LYS A 42 23.86 8.49 -0.49
C LYS A 42 24.04 10.00 -0.60
N ALA A 43 24.29 10.53 -1.79
CA ALA A 43 24.38 11.98 -2.00
C ALA A 43 23.04 12.70 -1.71
N LEU A 44 21.89 12.03 -1.89
CA LEU A 44 20.57 12.60 -1.55
C LEU A 44 20.44 12.93 -0.05
N ARG A 45 21.26 12.30 0.79
CA ARG A 45 21.30 12.58 2.23
C ARG A 45 21.48 14.07 2.53
N GLN A 46 22.25 14.79 1.70
CA GLN A 46 22.50 16.22 1.87
C GLN A 46 21.29 17.11 1.51
N ALA A 47 20.38 16.61 0.66
CA ALA A 47 19.18 17.32 0.25
C ALA A 47 17.98 17.08 1.18
N LEU A 48 18.15 16.22 2.20
CA LEU A 48 17.09 15.79 3.10
C LEU A 48 17.40 16.23 4.54
N GLU A 49 16.38 16.69 5.24
CA GLU A 49 16.49 17.00 6.67
C GLU A 49 16.33 15.72 7.49
N ILE A 50 17.44 15.03 7.71
CA ILE A 50 17.47 13.77 8.45
C ILE A 50 17.53 14.04 9.95
N ARG A 51 16.66 13.37 10.69
CA ARG A 51 16.51 13.49 12.13
C ARG A 51 16.68 12.13 12.79
N ALA A 52 17.20 12.13 14.02
CA ALA A 52 17.26 10.94 14.85
C ALA A 52 15.87 10.62 15.41
N ILE A 53 15.54 9.34 15.52
CA ILE A 53 14.31 8.88 16.16
C ILE A 53 14.53 8.93 17.67
N SER A 54 13.87 9.87 18.34
CA SER A 54 13.80 9.89 19.81
C SER A 54 12.86 8.80 20.32
N GLY A 55 13.14 8.24 21.50
CA GLY A 55 12.28 7.23 22.15
C GLY A 55 10.81 7.68 22.19
N GLY A 56 9.92 6.85 21.64
CA GLY A 56 8.52 7.22 21.40
C GLY A 56 7.65 7.19 22.64
N LYS A 57 6.70 8.14 22.72
CA LYS A 57 5.54 8.00 23.61
C LYS A 57 4.78 6.73 23.23
N GLN A 58 4.32 5.98 24.24
CA GLN A 58 3.34 4.93 24.00
C GLN A 58 2.00 5.56 23.68
N PHE A 59 1.34 5.03 22.65
CA PHE A 59 0.01 5.42 22.23
C PHE A 59 -0.95 4.25 22.40
N SER A 60 -2.20 4.56 22.73
CA SER A 60 -3.28 3.62 22.52
C SER A 60 -3.59 3.58 21.03
N ALA A 61 -3.49 2.42 20.40
CA ALA A 61 -3.54 2.31 18.95
C ALA A 61 -4.42 1.16 18.48
N TYR A 62 -5.02 1.33 17.31
CA TYR A 62 -5.68 0.26 16.56
C TYR A 62 -4.99 0.07 15.23
N ALA A 63 -4.85 -1.17 14.78
CA ALA A 63 -4.47 -1.52 13.42
C ALA A 63 -5.66 -2.19 12.72
N VAL A 64 -5.89 -1.85 11.46
CA VAL A 64 -6.94 -2.43 10.62
C VAL A 64 -6.28 -3.06 9.40
N ASP A 65 -6.72 -4.25 9.04
CA ASP A 65 -6.25 -4.94 7.84
C ASP A 65 -7.36 -5.81 7.24
N SER A 66 -7.13 -6.25 6.00
CA SER A 66 -7.98 -7.20 5.29
C SER A 66 -7.14 -8.16 4.47
N SER A 67 -7.56 -9.42 4.42
CA SER A 67 -6.94 -10.45 3.59
C SER A 67 -8.02 -11.25 2.87
N TYR A 68 -7.63 -11.91 1.79
CA TYR A 68 -8.48 -12.81 1.04
C TYR A 68 -7.72 -14.08 0.69
N GLY A 69 -8.46 -15.17 0.46
CA GLY A 69 -7.86 -16.43 0.04
C GLY A 69 -7.16 -16.27 -1.30
N SER A 70 -5.85 -16.54 -1.33
CA SER A 70 -4.99 -16.38 -2.50
C SER A 70 -4.23 -17.69 -2.78
N PRO A 71 -4.24 -18.21 -4.03
CA PRO A 71 -5.01 -17.69 -5.16
C PRO A 71 -6.53 -17.86 -4.94
N PRO A 72 -7.37 -16.97 -5.48
CA PRO A 72 -8.82 -17.17 -5.43
C PRO A 72 -9.21 -18.39 -6.29
N LEU A 73 -10.36 -18.99 -5.98
CA LEU A 73 -10.88 -20.14 -6.72
C LEU A 73 -11.52 -19.65 -8.02
N GLU A 74 -11.08 -20.22 -9.14
CA GLU A 74 -11.71 -20.04 -10.44
C GLU A 74 -12.82 -21.08 -10.60
N LEU A 75 -14.06 -20.59 -10.64
CA LEU A 75 -15.26 -21.39 -10.82
C LEU A 75 -15.87 -21.11 -12.21
N VAL A 76 -16.78 -21.96 -12.67
CA VAL A 76 -17.48 -21.79 -13.95
C VAL A 76 -18.16 -20.41 -14.04
N GLY A 77 -18.79 -19.96 -12.95
CA GLY A 77 -19.48 -18.68 -12.89
C GLY A 77 -18.60 -17.47 -12.57
N GLY A 78 -17.28 -17.65 -12.39
CA GLY A 78 -16.35 -16.58 -12.09
C GLY A 78 -15.42 -16.88 -10.91
N ILE A 79 -14.87 -15.82 -10.35
CA ILE A 79 -13.87 -15.89 -9.29
C ILE A 79 -14.56 -15.87 -7.93
N PHE A 80 -14.24 -16.86 -7.09
CA PHE A 80 -14.73 -16.99 -5.72
C PHE A 80 -13.60 -16.92 -4.71
N THR A 81 -13.80 -16.15 -3.63
CA THR A 81 -12.92 -16.21 -2.46
C THR A 81 -13.65 -15.74 -1.20
N VAL A 82 -13.04 -16.02 -0.05
CA VAL A 82 -13.44 -15.44 1.23
C VAL A 82 -12.54 -14.23 1.50
N VAL A 83 -13.16 -13.12 1.90
CA VAL A 83 -12.47 -11.91 2.32
C VAL A 83 -12.71 -11.74 3.82
N ALA A 84 -11.64 -11.70 4.60
CA ALA A 84 -11.67 -11.40 6.01
C ALA A 84 -11.09 -10.00 6.26
N TYR A 85 -11.65 -9.30 7.23
CA TYR A 85 -11.20 -7.98 7.63
C TYR A 85 -11.45 -7.79 9.12
N GLY A 86 -10.59 -7.04 9.78
CA GLY A 86 -10.60 -6.97 11.22
C GLY A 86 -9.71 -5.88 11.77
N TYR A 87 -9.72 -5.75 13.09
CA TYR A 87 -8.79 -4.89 13.79
C TYR A 87 -8.18 -5.58 15.01
N VAL A 88 -7.00 -5.13 15.38
CA VAL A 88 -6.36 -5.39 16.67
C VAL A 88 -6.00 -4.05 17.28
N GLY A 89 -6.45 -3.82 18.50
CA GLY A 89 -6.15 -2.63 19.29
C GLY A 89 -5.43 -2.96 20.58
N VAL A 90 -4.56 -2.05 20.99
CA VAL A 90 -3.92 -2.03 22.31
C VAL A 90 -4.25 -0.69 22.93
N VAL A 91 -5.07 -0.70 23.98
CA VAL A 91 -5.53 0.50 24.68
C VAL A 91 -5.16 0.36 26.15
N ASN A 92 -4.28 1.23 26.66
CA ASN A 92 -3.79 1.18 28.04
C ASN A 92 -3.32 -0.23 28.47
N GLY A 93 -2.67 -0.96 27.56
CA GLY A 93 -2.20 -2.33 27.78
C GLY A 93 -3.25 -3.43 27.61
N ALA A 94 -4.54 -3.10 27.49
CA ALA A 94 -5.59 -4.07 27.19
C ALA A 94 -5.72 -4.31 25.69
N GLN A 95 -5.89 -5.56 25.29
CA GLN A 95 -6.13 -5.93 23.90
C GLN A 95 -7.61 -5.91 23.56
N ASP A 96 -7.94 -5.40 22.39
CA ASP A 96 -9.28 -5.38 21.82
C ASP A 96 -9.23 -5.85 20.37
N ARG A 97 -10.07 -6.81 19.99
CA ARG A 97 -9.97 -7.47 18.70
C ARG A 97 -11.35 -7.67 18.08
N PHE A 98 -11.42 -7.58 16.76
CA PHE A 98 -12.63 -7.84 15.99
C PHE A 98 -12.27 -8.46 14.65
N LEU A 99 -13.00 -9.49 14.25
CA LEU A 99 -12.86 -10.15 12.98
C LEU A 99 -14.23 -10.33 12.34
N SER A 100 -14.30 -10.07 11.03
CA SER A 100 -15.48 -10.36 10.22
C SER A 100 -15.05 -10.94 8.87
N GLY A 101 -15.94 -11.67 8.23
CA GLY A 101 -15.75 -12.21 6.89
C GLY A 101 -16.90 -11.89 5.96
N THR A 102 -16.63 -11.94 4.66
CA THR A 102 -17.65 -11.91 3.60
C THR A 102 -17.21 -12.76 2.42
N LEU A 103 -18.15 -13.12 1.55
CA LEU A 103 -17.87 -13.86 0.33
C LEU A 103 -17.70 -12.86 -0.80
N TYR A 104 -16.70 -13.10 -1.63
CA TYR A 104 -16.56 -12.42 -2.90
C TYR A 104 -16.80 -13.43 -4.02
N PHE A 105 -17.80 -13.16 -4.85
CA PHE A 105 -18.05 -13.94 -6.06
C PHE A 105 -18.36 -12.98 -7.21
N SER A 106 -17.57 -13.03 -8.27
CA SER A 106 -17.75 -12.16 -9.43
C SER A 106 -17.19 -12.79 -10.70
N ASP A 107 -17.87 -12.57 -11.81
CA ASP A 107 -17.41 -12.84 -13.18
C ASP A 107 -16.29 -11.89 -13.66
N SER A 108 -15.84 -10.97 -12.80
CA SER A 108 -14.83 -9.96 -13.11
C SER A 108 -13.40 -10.39 -12.76
N ARG A 109 -12.42 -9.50 -13.00
CA ARG A 109 -10.98 -9.78 -12.85
C ARG A 109 -10.56 -9.80 -11.37
N GLU A 110 -9.53 -10.59 -11.04
CA GLU A 110 -8.95 -10.67 -9.68
C GLU A 110 -8.62 -9.32 -9.03
N GLY A 111 -8.24 -8.31 -9.83
CA GLY A 111 -7.93 -6.96 -9.34
C GLY A 111 -9.09 -6.26 -8.61
N ASP A 112 -10.34 -6.71 -8.83
CA ASP A 112 -11.49 -6.18 -8.11
C ASP A 112 -11.58 -6.71 -6.66
N ILE A 113 -10.97 -7.85 -6.34
CA ILE A 113 -10.93 -8.43 -4.99
C ILE A 113 -10.08 -7.56 -4.07
N SER A 114 -8.85 -7.20 -4.48
CA SER A 114 -7.95 -6.39 -3.66
C SER A 114 -8.55 -5.03 -3.33
N ARG A 115 -9.23 -4.40 -4.30
CA ARG A 115 -9.96 -3.15 -4.08
C ARG A 115 -11.15 -3.33 -3.14
N PHE A 116 -11.92 -4.40 -3.31
CA PHE A 116 -13.04 -4.72 -2.43
C PHE A 116 -12.58 -4.96 -0.97
N ALA A 117 -11.49 -5.70 -0.76
CA ALA A 117 -10.87 -5.89 0.54
C ALA A 117 -10.43 -4.55 1.16
N SER A 118 -9.72 -3.72 0.39
CA SER A 118 -9.31 -2.37 0.82
C SER A 118 -10.51 -1.50 1.22
N LEU A 119 -11.62 -1.57 0.49
CA LEU A 119 -12.85 -0.85 0.84
C LEU A 119 -13.45 -1.33 2.18
N LEU A 120 -13.43 -2.63 2.45
CA LEU A 120 -13.88 -3.17 3.74
C LEU A 120 -13.01 -2.68 4.89
N GLU A 121 -11.69 -2.66 4.68
CA GLU A 121 -10.73 -2.11 5.65
C GLU A 121 -11.02 -0.64 5.96
N ARG A 122 -11.18 0.22 4.94
CA ARG A 122 -11.45 1.66 5.16
C ARG A 122 -12.85 1.92 5.74
N ARG A 123 -13.84 1.06 5.44
CA ARG A 123 -15.14 1.09 6.13
C ARG A 123 -15.01 0.74 7.62
N LEU A 124 -14.18 -0.26 7.96
CA LEU A 124 -13.93 -0.64 9.35
C LEU A 124 -13.16 0.46 10.09
N ALA A 125 -12.14 1.04 9.45
CA ALA A 125 -11.42 2.22 9.94
C ALA A 125 -12.38 3.39 10.24
N ALA A 126 -13.27 3.72 9.30
CA ALA A 126 -14.28 4.75 9.52
C ALA A 126 -15.18 4.46 10.74
N ARG A 127 -15.62 3.21 10.92
CA ARG A 127 -16.43 2.81 12.09
C ARG A 127 -15.67 2.97 13.41
N LEU A 128 -14.38 2.64 13.46
CA LEU A 128 -13.54 2.83 14.64
C LEU A 128 -13.37 4.32 14.98
N LEU A 129 -13.11 5.15 13.96
CA LEU A 129 -12.98 6.60 14.13
C LEU A 129 -14.30 7.23 14.56
N GLU A 130 -15.43 6.81 14.01
CA GLU A 130 -16.77 7.23 14.45
C GLU A 130 -17.08 6.79 15.89
N ALA A 131 -16.58 5.62 16.30
CA ALA A 131 -16.71 5.17 17.68
C ALA A 131 -15.85 6.04 18.62
N ARG A 132 -14.64 6.43 18.20
CA ARG A 132 -13.81 7.40 18.93
C ARG A 132 -14.46 8.78 19.02
N ALA A 133 -14.95 9.32 17.92
CA ALA A 133 -15.64 10.62 17.90
C ALA A 133 -16.86 10.65 18.84
N ARG A 134 -17.50 9.50 19.07
CA ARG A 134 -18.63 9.33 20.01
C ARG A 134 -18.20 8.93 21.43
N GLY A 135 -16.91 8.87 21.74
CA GLY A 135 -16.40 8.46 23.05
C GLY A 135 -16.55 6.98 23.40
N LYS A 136 -16.92 6.12 22.43
CA LYS A 136 -17.11 4.67 22.65
C LYS A 136 -15.80 3.87 22.59
N LYS A 137 -14.77 4.43 21.96
CA LYS A 137 -13.41 3.88 21.88
C LYS A 137 -12.44 5.01 22.18
N ASN A 138 -11.35 4.73 22.89
CA ASN A 138 -10.35 5.74 23.24
C ASN A 138 -8.96 5.29 22.77
N PHE A 139 -8.52 5.79 21.61
CA PHE A 139 -7.21 5.48 21.03
C PHE A 139 -6.62 6.68 20.32
N ASP A 140 -5.33 6.94 20.44
CA ASP A 140 -4.66 8.11 19.87
C ASP A 140 -4.43 7.95 18.36
N VAL A 141 -4.05 6.74 17.94
CA VAL A 141 -3.58 6.44 16.57
C VAL A 141 -4.36 5.29 15.93
N LEU A 142 -4.76 5.46 14.68
CA LEU A 142 -5.23 4.38 13.81
C LEU A 142 -4.16 4.06 12.75
N LEU A 143 -3.74 2.81 12.69
CA LEU A 143 -2.79 2.28 11.71
C LEU A 143 -3.54 1.51 10.61
N LEU A 144 -3.15 1.75 9.36
CA LEU A 144 -3.65 1.05 8.17
C LEU A 144 -2.48 0.34 7.48
N ASP A 145 -2.71 -0.87 6.95
CA ASP A 145 -1.76 -1.52 6.04
C ASP A 145 -1.88 -0.89 4.64
N GLY A 146 -0.83 -0.20 4.21
CA GLY A 146 -0.81 0.57 2.97
C GLY A 146 -1.15 2.06 3.16
N ASP A 147 -1.51 2.71 2.06
CA ASP A 147 -1.72 4.16 2.00
C ASP A 147 -3.06 4.58 2.63
N ILE A 148 -3.15 5.82 3.12
CA ILE A 148 -4.41 6.32 3.69
C ILE A 148 -5.49 6.38 2.61
N ALA A 149 -5.09 6.81 1.41
CA ALA A 149 -5.94 6.85 0.23
C ALA A 149 -6.01 5.48 -0.48
N ILE A 150 -7.14 5.21 -1.11
CA ILE A 150 -7.29 4.08 -2.05
C ILE A 150 -7.31 4.63 -3.47
N HIS A 151 -6.60 3.98 -4.39
CA HIS A 151 -6.65 4.33 -5.81
C HIS A 151 -8.12 4.37 -6.31
N PRO A 152 -8.55 5.44 -7.00
CA PRO A 152 -7.73 6.45 -7.68
C PRO A 152 -7.25 7.66 -6.85
N LEU A 153 -7.64 7.77 -5.58
CA LEU A 153 -7.16 8.84 -4.70
C LEU A 153 -5.67 8.64 -4.35
N PRO A 154 -4.94 9.71 -4.00
CA PRO A 154 -5.35 11.12 -4.04
C PRO A 154 -5.28 11.74 -5.45
N TYR A 155 -4.79 11.00 -6.45
CA TYR A 155 -4.48 11.54 -7.77
C TYR A 155 -5.71 11.96 -8.59
N ASN A 156 -6.80 11.22 -8.45
CA ASN A 156 -8.01 11.49 -9.21
C ASN A 156 -9.27 11.23 -8.40
N LEU A 157 -10.23 12.14 -8.53
CA LEU A 157 -11.55 11.99 -7.99
C LEU A 157 -12.35 11.04 -8.87
N ALA A 158 -12.85 9.94 -8.29
CA ALA A 158 -13.68 9.03 -9.06
C ALA A 158 -14.97 9.71 -9.56
N VAL A 159 -15.37 9.39 -10.80
CA VAL A 159 -16.58 9.93 -11.43
C VAL A 159 -17.82 9.46 -10.67
N ARG A 160 -18.77 10.38 -10.44
CA ARG A 160 -20.07 10.08 -9.80
C ARG A 160 -20.87 9.07 -10.63
N GLY A 161 -21.44 8.06 -9.97
CA GLY A 161 -22.10 6.92 -10.61
C GLY A 161 -21.14 5.89 -11.22
N GLY A 162 -19.83 6.16 -11.20
CA GLY A 162 -18.83 5.26 -11.76
C GLY A 162 -18.39 4.15 -10.81
N LYS A 163 -17.69 3.15 -11.35
CA LYS A 163 -17.18 1.96 -10.63
C LYS A 163 -16.36 2.27 -9.37
N TYR A 164 -15.75 3.45 -9.31
CA TYR A 164 -14.85 3.87 -8.24
C TYR A 164 -15.45 4.93 -7.31
N GLU A 165 -16.69 5.40 -7.51
CA GLU A 165 -17.28 6.45 -6.67
C GLU A 165 -17.32 6.04 -5.19
N GLU A 166 -17.51 4.75 -4.93
CA GLU A 166 -17.51 4.21 -3.58
C GLU A 166 -16.20 4.47 -2.83
N VAL A 167 -15.07 4.52 -3.53
CA VAL A 167 -13.77 4.88 -2.94
C VAL A 167 -13.82 6.29 -2.37
N ASN A 168 -14.36 7.26 -3.12
CA ASN A 168 -14.51 8.63 -2.64
C ASN A 168 -15.37 8.67 -1.36
N ARG A 169 -16.52 7.99 -1.37
CA ARG A 169 -17.47 7.96 -0.24
C ARG A 169 -16.84 7.37 1.02
N VAL A 170 -16.15 6.23 0.88
CA VAL A 170 -15.57 5.51 2.03
C VAL A 170 -14.39 6.28 2.62
N VAL A 171 -13.49 6.82 1.79
CA VAL A 171 -12.34 7.60 2.26
C VAL A 171 -12.79 8.93 2.85
N ASP A 172 -13.73 9.65 2.21
CA ASP A 172 -14.28 10.89 2.77
C ASP A 172 -14.91 10.67 4.15
N ARG A 173 -15.73 9.62 4.29
CA ARG A 173 -16.32 9.24 5.58
C ARG A 173 -15.27 8.91 6.64
N MET A 174 -14.20 8.20 6.27
CA MET A 174 -13.09 7.89 7.17
C MET A 174 -12.40 9.17 7.65
N LEU A 175 -12.09 10.07 6.73
CA LEU A 175 -11.40 11.34 7.04
C LEU A 175 -12.30 12.28 7.87
N ALA A 176 -13.59 12.34 7.58
CA ALA A 176 -14.57 13.07 8.38
C ALA A 176 -14.61 12.57 9.84
N ALA A 177 -14.61 11.24 10.01
CA ALA A 177 -14.60 10.62 11.33
C ALA A 177 -13.27 10.86 12.07
N ALA A 178 -12.14 10.88 11.36
CA ALA A 178 -10.84 11.22 11.94
C ALA A 178 -10.78 12.67 12.42
N GLU A 179 -11.29 13.62 11.62
CA GLU A 179 -11.34 15.05 11.97
C GLU A 179 -12.25 15.27 13.18
N ALA A 180 -13.47 14.71 13.16
CA ALA A 180 -14.42 14.81 14.27
C ALA A 180 -13.88 14.17 15.56
N GLY A 181 -13.17 13.04 15.46
CA GLY A 181 -12.59 12.33 16.59
C GLY A 181 -11.20 12.81 17.00
N ARG A 182 -10.63 13.82 16.33
CA ARG A 182 -9.24 14.30 16.52
C ARG A 182 -8.27 13.12 16.67
N ALA A 183 -8.33 12.21 15.71
CA ALA A 183 -7.57 10.96 15.72
C ALA A 183 -6.46 11.04 14.67
N THR A 184 -5.26 10.61 15.03
CA THR A 184 -4.16 10.53 14.07
C THR A 184 -4.29 9.25 13.25
N VAL A 185 -4.29 9.37 11.93
CA VAL A 185 -4.37 8.22 11.01
C VAL A 185 -3.02 8.05 10.33
N VAL A 186 -2.52 6.82 10.33
CA VAL A 186 -1.23 6.49 9.73
C VAL A 186 -1.40 5.32 8.77
N GLY A 187 -1.04 5.52 7.51
CA GLY A 187 -0.85 4.44 6.55
C GLY A 187 0.60 3.97 6.55
N VAL A 188 0.86 2.67 6.65
CA VAL A 188 2.22 2.12 6.62
C VAL A 188 2.37 1.16 5.45
N ALA A 189 3.27 1.45 4.51
CA ALA A 189 3.37 0.68 3.28
C ALA A 189 4.47 -0.40 3.35
N LYS A 190 4.08 -1.70 3.43
CA LYS A 190 5.02 -2.83 3.28
C LYS A 190 5.71 -2.83 1.92
N ARG A 191 4.92 -2.57 0.87
CA ARG A 191 5.29 -2.68 -0.55
C ARG A 191 5.22 -1.31 -1.23
N VAL A 192 6.36 -0.63 -1.28
CA VAL A 192 6.44 0.71 -1.88
C VAL A 192 6.84 0.61 -3.35
N ARG A 193 5.94 1.04 -4.24
CA ARG A 193 6.21 1.17 -5.68
C ARG A 193 6.38 2.61 -6.13
N SER A 194 6.11 3.58 -5.26
CA SER A 194 6.28 5.00 -5.56
C SER A 194 7.75 5.36 -5.75
N LYS A 195 7.94 6.53 -6.37
CA LYS A 195 9.23 7.20 -6.58
C LYS A 195 9.18 8.65 -6.11
N TYR A 196 8.50 8.94 -4.99
CA TYR A 196 8.38 10.30 -4.46
C TYR A 196 9.73 10.93 -4.12
N LEU A 197 10.74 10.13 -3.73
CA LEU A 197 12.10 10.63 -3.47
C LEU A 197 12.78 11.21 -4.71
N SER A 198 12.24 10.97 -5.90
CA SER A 198 12.67 11.66 -7.13
C SER A 198 12.52 13.18 -7.02
N VAL A 199 11.61 13.68 -6.18
CA VAL A 199 11.47 15.12 -5.91
C VAL A 199 12.70 15.69 -5.22
N ALA A 200 13.25 14.99 -4.21
CA ALA A 200 14.48 15.40 -3.55
C ALA A 200 15.69 15.32 -4.48
N ALA A 201 15.69 14.35 -5.41
CA ALA A 201 16.75 14.21 -6.41
C ALA A 201 16.63 15.23 -7.57
N GLY A 202 15.48 15.89 -7.74
CA GLY A 202 15.17 16.72 -8.91
C GLY A 202 15.08 15.95 -10.23
N ARG A 203 15.11 14.61 -10.18
CA ARG A 203 15.09 13.70 -11.34
C ARG A 203 14.49 12.35 -10.98
N CYS A 204 14.03 11.60 -11.96
CA CYS A 204 13.55 10.25 -11.76
C CYS A 204 14.64 9.33 -11.19
N LEU A 205 14.39 8.76 -10.02
CA LEU A 205 15.28 7.74 -9.46
C LEU A 205 15.12 6.40 -10.19
N PRO A 206 16.20 5.62 -10.38
CA PRO A 206 16.13 4.32 -11.06
C PRO A 206 15.44 3.26 -10.19
N VAL A 207 15.36 3.46 -8.87
CA VAL A 207 14.78 2.54 -7.89
C VAL A 207 13.50 3.10 -7.26
N ASN A 208 12.75 2.26 -6.54
CA ASN A 208 11.60 2.70 -5.74
C ASN A 208 12.05 3.38 -4.44
N ASP A 209 11.13 4.07 -3.77
CA ASP A 209 11.44 4.82 -2.56
C ASP A 209 11.92 3.93 -1.41
N LYS A 210 11.48 2.67 -1.31
CA LYS A 210 11.92 1.77 -0.23
C LYS A 210 13.41 1.48 -0.33
N VAL A 211 13.90 1.19 -1.54
CA VAL A 211 15.34 0.99 -1.78
C VAL A 211 16.09 2.30 -1.53
N ALA A 212 15.63 3.42 -2.10
CA ALA A 212 16.26 4.71 -1.94
C ALA A 212 16.39 5.13 -0.47
N ALA A 213 15.29 5.10 0.29
CA ALA A 213 15.28 5.44 1.71
C ALA A 213 16.13 4.49 2.55
N SER A 214 16.17 3.19 2.20
CA SER A 214 17.00 2.21 2.94
C SER A 214 18.49 2.48 2.81
N VAL A 215 18.93 3.07 1.69
CA VAL A 215 20.33 3.50 1.45
C VAL A 215 20.61 4.84 2.10
N VAL A 216 19.68 5.79 2.03
CA VAL A 216 19.83 7.16 2.58
C VAL A 216 19.88 7.17 4.11
N LEU A 217 19.01 6.37 4.76
CA LEU A 217 18.83 6.35 6.21
C LEU A 217 19.76 5.34 6.90
N SER A 218 20.34 5.77 8.02
CA SER A 218 20.94 4.89 9.02
C SER A 218 19.84 4.36 9.96
N PRO A 219 20.04 3.19 10.61
CA PRO A 219 19.10 2.71 11.63
C PRO A 219 18.91 3.75 12.74
N GLY A 220 17.66 3.99 13.14
CA GLY A 220 17.31 5.00 14.13
C GLY A 220 17.12 6.41 13.55
N GLU A 221 17.02 6.56 12.22
CA GLU A 221 16.81 7.85 11.56
C GLU A 221 15.50 7.91 10.77
N TYR A 222 15.01 9.13 10.56
CA TYR A 222 13.87 9.42 9.69
C TYR A 222 14.02 10.77 8.98
N PHE A 223 13.24 10.98 7.93
CA PHE A 223 13.02 12.30 7.34
C PHE A 223 11.57 12.41 6.83
N SER A 224 11.07 13.63 6.78
CA SER A 224 9.81 13.96 6.10
C SER A 224 10.09 14.49 4.70
N LEU A 225 9.31 14.03 3.72
CA LEU A 225 9.31 14.57 2.37
C LEU A 225 8.26 15.69 2.19
N GLY A 226 7.46 15.94 3.24
CA GLY A 226 6.42 16.97 3.28
C GLY A 226 5.03 16.45 2.94
N LYS A 227 4.08 17.39 2.92
CA LYS A 227 2.66 17.12 2.69
C LYS A 227 2.35 16.81 1.22
N LEU A 228 1.37 15.96 0.97
CA LEU A 228 0.96 15.57 -0.39
C LEU A 228 0.57 16.77 -1.26
N ARG A 229 -0.04 17.82 -0.69
CA ARG A 229 -0.38 19.05 -1.42
C ARG A 229 0.82 19.75 -2.06
N ASP A 230 1.99 19.66 -1.42
CA ASP A 230 3.22 20.32 -1.88
C ASP A 230 4.12 19.33 -2.65
N LEU A 231 4.05 18.05 -2.28
CA LEU A 231 4.86 16.99 -2.83
C LEU A 231 4.37 16.56 -4.23
N LEU A 232 3.09 16.25 -4.37
CA LEU A 232 2.57 15.65 -5.61
C LEU A 232 2.68 16.59 -6.83
N PRO A 233 2.44 17.92 -6.73
CA PRO A 233 2.72 18.86 -7.80
C PRO A 233 4.17 18.86 -8.29
N LYS A 234 5.15 18.69 -7.38
CA LYS A 234 6.57 18.60 -7.75
C LYS A 234 6.92 17.24 -8.35
N TRP A 235 6.27 16.18 -7.87
CA TRP A 235 6.49 14.82 -8.32
C TRP A 235 5.91 14.55 -9.71
N ALA A 236 4.72 15.04 -10.02
CA ALA A 236 4.01 14.75 -11.27
C ALA A 236 4.82 15.05 -12.55
N PRO A 237 5.49 16.22 -12.72
CA PRO A 237 6.29 16.46 -13.92
C PRO A 237 7.49 15.52 -14.03
N ILE A 238 8.15 15.18 -12.91
CA ILE A 238 9.25 14.21 -12.90
C ILE A 238 8.73 12.82 -13.29
N HIS A 239 7.59 12.41 -12.74
CA HIS A 239 7.00 11.11 -13.02
C HIS A 239 6.58 10.96 -14.48
N TYR A 240 5.75 11.88 -15.00
CA TYR A 240 5.22 11.75 -16.36
C TYR A 240 6.24 12.07 -17.43
N ALA A 241 7.07 13.11 -17.26
CA ALA A 241 8.03 13.50 -18.29
C ALA A 241 9.29 12.62 -18.26
N GLU A 242 9.82 12.28 -17.10
CA GLU A 242 11.12 11.62 -16.99
C GLU A 242 10.99 10.12 -16.68
N CYS A 243 10.23 9.73 -15.65
CA CYS A 243 10.09 8.30 -15.33
C CYS A 243 9.35 7.51 -16.41
N GLU A 244 8.20 8.01 -16.89
CA GLU A 244 7.45 7.36 -17.96
C GLU A 244 7.91 7.81 -19.37
N GLY A 245 8.28 9.09 -19.52
CA GLY A 245 8.66 9.67 -20.81
C GLY A 245 10.09 9.35 -21.25
N GLY A 246 11.05 9.24 -20.32
CA GLY A 246 12.45 8.96 -20.63
C GLY A 246 13.04 9.99 -21.59
N ALA A 247 13.46 9.55 -22.78
CA ALA A 247 14.00 10.42 -23.83
C ALA A 247 13.01 11.51 -24.32
N LEU A 248 11.72 11.37 -24.04
CA LEU A 248 10.67 12.33 -24.42
C LEU A 248 10.47 13.46 -23.40
N ARG A 249 11.29 13.54 -22.35
CA ARG A 249 11.15 14.50 -21.23
C ARG A 249 10.88 15.92 -21.70
N ASP A 250 11.77 16.48 -22.51
CA ASP A 250 11.69 17.90 -22.89
C ASP A 250 10.52 18.17 -23.84
N GLU A 251 10.10 17.17 -24.62
CA GLU A 251 8.92 17.25 -25.46
C GLU A 251 7.63 17.28 -24.64
N VAL A 252 7.51 16.38 -23.65
CA VAL A 252 6.36 16.33 -22.73
C VAL A 252 6.23 17.65 -21.95
N LEU A 253 7.35 18.19 -21.46
CA LEU A 253 7.35 19.45 -20.70
C LEU A 253 7.00 20.67 -21.57
N ARG A 254 7.53 20.77 -22.80
CA ARG A 254 7.16 21.85 -23.73
C ARG A 254 5.69 21.78 -24.14
N CYS A 255 5.17 20.58 -24.38
CA CYS A 255 3.74 20.37 -24.62
C CYS A 255 2.91 20.81 -23.42
N TYR A 256 3.27 20.39 -22.21
CA TYR A 256 2.55 20.76 -21.01
C TYR A 256 2.47 22.29 -20.82
N ARG A 257 3.58 22.99 -21.06
CA ARG A 257 3.68 24.47 -20.99
C ARG A 257 3.06 25.20 -22.19
N SER A 258 2.47 24.48 -23.14
CA SER A 258 1.90 25.02 -24.37
C SER A 258 2.91 25.77 -25.26
N GLU A 259 4.19 25.43 -25.16
CA GLU A 259 5.28 26.01 -25.96
C GLU A 259 5.37 25.35 -27.35
N ALA A 260 5.10 24.05 -27.44
CA ALA A 260 5.10 23.30 -28.69
C ALA A 260 4.20 22.04 -28.58
N PRO A 261 3.53 21.61 -29.67
CA PRO A 261 2.79 20.35 -29.66
C PRO A 261 3.72 19.15 -29.53
N ALA A 262 3.25 18.10 -28.85
CA ALA A 262 3.94 16.82 -28.80
C ALA A 262 3.98 16.17 -30.19
N ARG A 263 5.11 15.59 -30.56
CA ARG A 263 5.39 14.88 -31.80
C ARG A 263 5.37 13.37 -31.52
N GLY A 264 4.18 12.83 -31.36
CA GLY A 264 3.95 11.39 -31.24
C GLY A 264 2.98 11.02 -30.13
N GLU A 265 2.31 9.89 -30.32
CA GLU A 265 1.20 9.44 -29.47
C GLU A 265 1.60 9.30 -27.99
N LYS A 266 2.81 8.78 -27.71
CA LYS A 266 3.29 8.60 -26.33
C LYS A 266 3.49 9.95 -25.63
N ALA A 267 4.14 10.90 -26.26
CA ALA A 267 4.41 12.22 -25.68
C ALA A 267 3.11 13.02 -25.49
N GLU A 268 2.19 12.97 -26.46
CA GLU A 268 0.88 13.60 -26.37
C GLU A 268 0.07 13.02 -25.19
N ARG A 269 0.04 11.69 -25.06
CA ARG A 269 -0.62 11.01 -23.93
C ARG A 269 -0.03 11.43 -22.58
N LEU A 270 1.29 11.50 -22.45
CA LEU A 270 1.96 11.89 -21.20
C LEU A 270 1.74 13.37 -20.86
N CYS A 271 1.80 14.24 -21.86
CA CYS A 271 1.45 15.66 -21.73
C CYS A 271 0.02 15.84 -21.23
N ARG A 272 -0.94 15.11 -21.82
CA ARG A 272 -2.34 15.11 -21.40
C ARG A 272 -2.51 14.60 -19.96
N ARG A 273 -1.91 13.45 -19.62
CA ARG A 273 -1.95 12.90 -18.24
C ARG A 273 -1.38 13.86 -17.21
N LEU A 274 -0.31 14.58 -17.54
CA LEU A 274 0.27 15.59 -16.66
C LEU A 274 -0.69 16.77 -16.44
N ARG A 275 -1.39 17.26 -17.46
CA ARG A 275 -2.43 18.29 -17.31
C ARG A 275 -3.62 17.79 -16.48
N GLU A 276 -4.14 16.62 -16.85
CA GLU A 276 -5.24 15.95 -16.13
C GLU A 276 -4.92 15.75 -14.65
N PHE A 277 -3.67 15.41 -14.31
CA PHE A 277 -3.25 15.24 -12.92
C PHE A 277 -3.53 16.51 -12.08
N TYR A 278 -3.12 17.70 -12.54
CA TYR A 278 -3.32 18.93 -11.76
C TYR A 278 -4.80 19.26 -11.59
N GLU A 279 -5.58 19.13 -12.65
CA GLU A 279 -7.03 19.34 -12.59
C GLU A 279 -7.70 18.36 -11.62
N ASN A 280 -7.34 17.08 -11.71
CA ASN A 280 -7.95 16.02 -10.93
C ASN A 280 -7.51 16.07 -9.46
N PHE A 281 -6.24 16.31 -9.18
CA PHE A 281 -5.73 16.49 -7.83
C PHE A 281 -6.37 17.72 -7.17
N ASN A 282 -6.47 18.84 -7.89
CA ASN A 282 -7.18 20.02 -7.39
C ASN A 282 -8.66 19.70 -7.10
N LYS A 283 -9.35 18.98 -7.99
CA LYS A 283 -10.73 18.54 -7.76
C LYS A 283 -10.87 17.68 -6.50
N VAL A 284 -9.90 16.83 -6.15
CA VAL A 284 -9.90 16.08 -4.89
C VAL A 284 -9.83 17.02 -3.70
N LEU A 285 -8.98 18.05 -3.76
CA LEU A 285 -8.77 18.98 -2.64
C LEU A 285 -9.88 20.01 -2.46
N THR A 286 -10.62 20.35 -3.52
CA THR A 286 -11.65 21.40 -3.51
C THR A 286 -13.07 20.87 -3.70
N ASN A 287 -13.29 19.56 -3.64
CA ASN A 287 -14.59 18.98 -3.92
C ASN A 287 -15.63 19.34 -2.85
N SER A 288 -16.82 19.77 -3.25
CA SER A 288 -17.93 20.05 -2.31
C SER A 288 -18.76 18.82 -1.95
N ALA A 289 -18.82 17.79 -2.80
CA ALA A 289 -19.58 16.57 -2.53
C ALA A 289 -18.83 15.63 -1.56
N TYR A 290 -17.50 15.71 -1.53
CA TYR A 290 -16.62 14.97 -0.62
C TYR A 290 -15.63 15.93 0.06
N PRO A 291 -16.12 16.79 0.96
CA PRO A 291 -15.35 17.92 1.48
C PRO A 291 -14.17 17.53 2.37
N HIS A 292 -14.15 16.30 2.92
CA HIS A 292 -13.08 15.84 3.79
C HIS A 292 -11.92 15.22 3.02
N LEU A 293 -12.09 14.91 1.72
CA LEU A 293 -10.97 14.50 0.87
C LEU A 293 -9.86 15.55 0.77
N ARG A 294 -10.16 16.82 1.06
CA ARG A 294 -9.15 17.89 1.20
C ARG A 294 -8.05 17.55 2.21
N LEU A 295 -8.37 16.75 3.24
CA LEU A 295 -7.42 16.32 4.27
C LEU A 295 -6.34 15.39 3.71
N LEU A 296 -6.56 14.74 2.56
CA LEU A 296 -5.50 14.02 1.86
C LEU A 296 -4.34 14.94 1.47
N GLY A 297 -4.61 16.22 1.21
CA GLY A 297 -3.56 17.21 0.96
C GLY A 297 -2.68 17.50 2.18
N ASP A 298 -3.15 17.21 3.40
CA ASP A 298 -2.41 17.41 4.65
C ASP A 298 -1.66 16.16 5.14
N VAL A 299 -1.83 15.04 4.46
CA VAL A 299 -1.07 13.81 4.72
C VAL A 299 0.40 14.08 4.44
N GLU A 300 1.24 13.80 5.44
CA GLU A 300 2.68 13.95 5.37
C GLU A 300 3.35 12.62 5.02
N VAL A 301 4.22 12.61 4.01
CA VAL A 301 4.94 11.41 3.57
C VAL A 301 6.28 11.34 4.28
N VAL A 302 6.50 10.26 5.02
CA VAL A 302 7.65 10.10 5.90
C VAL A 302 8.33 8.77 5.66
N TYR A 303 9.64 8.77 5.75
CA TYR A 303 10.46 7.56 5.68
C TYR A 303 11.26 7.45 6.97
N TYR A 304 11.23 6.27 7.57
CA TYR A 304 11.99 5.99 8.78
C TYR A 304 12.65 4.61 8.68
N LYS A 305 13.79 4.45 9.33
CA LYS A 305 14.49 3.16 9.42
C LYS A 305 14.59 2.80 10.90
N PRO A 306 13.77 1.84 11.38
CA PRO A 306 13.78 1.46 12.79
C PRO A 306 15.16 1.04 13.28
N PRO A 307 15.48 1.27 14.56
CA PRO A 307 16.67 0.69 15.19
C PRO A 307 16.73 -0.82 14.95
N GLY A 308 17.90 -1.32 14.53
CA GLY A 308 18.11 -2.75 14.25
C GLY A 308 17.55 -3.25 12.91
N SER A 309 16.73 -2.46 12.19
CA SER A 309 16.24 -2.84 10.86
C SER A 309 17.22 -2.48 9.74
N ARG A 310 17.29 -3.34 8.73
CA ARG A 310 18.10 -3.11 7.52
C ARG A 310 17.36 -2.29 6.46
N THR A 311 16.04 -2.21 6.52
CA THR A 311 15.22 -1.56 5.50
C THR A 311 14.39 -0.43 6.07
N ALA A 312 14.26 0.66 5.32
CA ALA A 312 13.36 1.76 5.63
C ALA A 312 11.90 1.38 5.34
N VAL A 313 10.99 2.07 6.03
CA VAL A 313 9.54 1.98 5.90
C VAL A 313 9.00 3.35 5.51
N ARG A 314 8.01 3.35 4.60
CA ARG A 314 7.25 4.55 4.24
C ARG A 314 5.97 4.58 5.07
N ALA A 315 5.72 5.73 5.68
CA ALA A 315 4.47 6.04 6.34
C ALA A 315 3.83 7.30 5.73
N GLU A 316 2.51 7.31 5.69
CA GLU A 316 1.66 8.47 5.45
C GLU A 316 1.03 8.87 6.78
N VAL A 317 1.23 10.09 7.24
CA VAL A 317 0.76 10.55 8.56
C VAL A 317 -0.23 11.70 8.38
N LEU A 318 -1.45 11.52 8.89
CA LEU A 318 -2.46 12.56 9.04
C LEU A 318 -2.67 12.84 10.53
N ASP A 319 -1.94 13.82 11.06
CA ASP A 319 -1.89 14.13 12.50
C ASP A 319 -2.98 15.09 12.97
N LEU A 320 -4.24 14.65 12.92
CA LEU A 320 -5.38 15.42 13.43
C LEU A 320 -5.50 15.40 14.96
N GLY A 321 -4.81 14.45 15.62
CA GLY A 321 -4.71 14.36 17.07
C GLY A 321 -3.66 15.27 17.70
N ASN A 322 -2.85 15.97 16.88
CA ASN A 322 -1.75 16.82 17.32
C ASN A 322 -0.73 16.05 18.21
N LEU A 323 -0.42 14.82 17.81
CA LEU A 323 0.56 13.98 18.51
C LEU A 323 2.00 14.41 18.20
N GLY A 324 2.20 15.09 17.07
CA GLY A 324 3.50 15.48 16.54
C GLY A 324 4.15 14.35 15.75
N LEU A 325 4.67 14.69 14.57
CA LEU A 325 5.25 13.70 13.65
C LEU A 325 6.37 12.87 14.30
N GLU A 326 7.27 13.52 15.04
CA GLU A 326 8.39 12.86 15.72
C GLU A 326 7.91 11.78 16.71
N ASN A 327 6.85 12.06 17.46
CA ASN A 327 6.28 11.08 18.40
C ASN A 327 5.61 9.92 17.66
N VAL A 328 4.90 10.19 16.56
CA VAL A 328 4.28 9.15 15.73
C VAL A 328 5.36 8.23 15.14
N VAL A 329 6.42 8.78 14.55
CA VAL A 329 7.53 8.00 14.00
C VAL A 329 8.26 7.23 15.10
N GLY A 330 8.51 7.86 16.25
CA GLY A 330 9.10 7.20 17.41
C GLY A 330 8.27 6.00 17.89
N TYR A 331 6.96 6.15 17.95
CA TYR A 331 6.04 5.06 18.28
C TYR A 331 6.11 3.91 17.26
N LEU A 332 6.00 4.21 15.97
CA LEU A 332 6.06 3.21 14.90
C LEU A 332 7.39 2.45 14.91
N ALA A 333 8.51 3.16 15.11
CA ALA A 333 9.83 2.57 15.18
C ALA A 333 10.03 1.72 16.44
N SER A 334 9.47 2.14 17.59
CA SER A 334 9.56 1.40 18.86
C SER A 334 8.79 0.08 18.85
N THR A 335 7.76 -0.01 18.00
CA THR A 335 6.92 -1.21 17.84
C THR A 335 7.30 -2.02 16.61
N ALA A 336 8.33 -1.63 15.87
CA ALA A 336 8.72 -2.28 14.63
C ALA A 336 9.48 -3.60 14.86
N SER A 337 9.24 -4.58 13.99
CA SER A 337 10.07 -5.77 13.87
C SER A 337 11.47 -5.40 13.37
N THR A 338 12.51 -5.97 13.98
CA THR A 338 13.91 -5.79 13.53
C THR A 338 14.19 -6.43 12.17
N VAL A 339 13.36 -7.39 11.75
CA VAL A 339 13.55 -8.09 10.46
C VAL A 339 12.95 -7.29 9.31
N THR A 340 11.71 -6.84 9.44
CA THR A 340 10.95 -6.20 8.35
C THR A 340 10.89 -4.68 8.47
N GLY A 341 11.17 -4.13 9.66
CA GLY A 341 10.91 -2.74 10.03
C GLY A 341 9.44 -2.41 10.28
N TYR A 342 8.54 -3.39 10.18
CA TYR A 342 7.10 -3.16 10.17
C TYR A 342 6.50 -3.19 11.59
N PRO A 343 5.52 -2.32 11.92
CA PRO A 343 4.92 -2.30 13.26
C PRO A 343 4.25 -3.62 13.66
N GLN A 344 4.55 -4.12 14.86
CA GLN A 344 4.04 -5.38 15.41
C GLN A 344 2.51 -5.44 15.46
N LEU A 345 1.84 -4.30 15.71
CA LEU A 345 0.38 -4.27 15.75
C LEU A 345 -0.23 -4.54 14.37
N LEU A 346 0.44 -4.08 13.30
CA LEU A 346 0.03 -4.39 11.93
C LEU A 346 0.34 -5.84 11.55
N ASP A 347 1.51 -6.37 11.95
CA ASP A 347 1.80 -7.80 11.79
C ASP A 347 0.78 -8.69 12.54
N SER A 348 0.31 -8.23 13.70
CA SER A 348 -0.70 -8.95 14.50
C SER A 348 -2.06 -8.99 13.82
N VAL A 349 -2.53 -7.89 13.22
CA VAL A 349 -3.81 -7.89 12.51
C VAL A 349 -3.71 -8.65 11.18
N ASP A 350 -2.60 -8.57 10.46
CA ASP A 350 -2.33 -9.33 9.21
C ASP A 350 -2.46 -10.84 9.46
N GLN A 351 -1.84 -11.33 10.55
CA GLN A 351 -2.00 -12.72 10.97
C GLN A 351 -3.44 -13.05 11.39
N TYR A 352 -4.13 -12.12 12.05
CA TYR A 352 -5.48 -12.32 12.57
C TYR A 352 -6.56 -12.38 11.49
N VAL A 353 -6.37 -11.67 10.38
CA VAL A 353 -7.30 -11.65 9.23
C VAL A 353 -6.94 -12.66 8.14
N ARG A 354 -5.89 -13.47 8.33
CA ARG A 354 -5.42 -14.41 7.32
C ARG A 354 -6.49 -15.43 6.95
N VAL A 355 -6.77 -15.55 5.65
CA VAL A 355 -7.70 -16.53 5.09
C VAL A 355 -6.91 -17.71 4.53
N SER A 356 -7.13 -18.90 5.09
CA SER A 356 -6.48 -20.11 4.60
C SER A 356 -7.22 -20.70 3.38
N PRO A 357 -6.53 -21.41 2.46
CA PRO A 357 -7.18 -22.08 1.34
C PRO A 357 -8.28 -23.06 1.77
N GLU A 358 -8.06 -23.78 2.88
CA GLU A 358 -9.01 -24.77 3.42
C GLU A 358 -10.33 -24.11 3.85
N LEU A 359 -10.25 -22.89 4.41
CA LEU A 359 -11.44 -22.12 4.75
C LEU A 359 -12.24 -21.75 3.49
N VAL A 360 -11.56 -21.35 2.41
CA VAL A 360 -12.23 -21.02 1.14
C VAL A 360 -12.95 -22.25 0.59
N GLU A 361 -12.33 -23.43 0.61
CA GLU A 361 -12.93 -24.68 0.14
C GLU A 361 -14.12 -25.13 1.00
N ALA A 362 -14.01 -25.03 2.32
CA ALA A 362 -15.08 -25.39 3.25
C ALA A 362 -16.32 -24.50 3.04
N VAL A 363 -16.09 -23.20 2.82
CA VAL A 363 -17.15 -22.23 2.54
C VAL A 363 -17.76 -22.47 1.16
N LEU A 364 -16.96 -22.76 0.14
CA LEU A 364 -17.46 -23.11 -1.20
C LEU A 364 -18.34 -24.37 -1.14
N THR A 365 -17.89 -25.41 -0.43
CA THR A 365 -18.64 -26.65 -0.26
C THR A 365 -19.97 -26.39 0.46
N SER A 366 -19.95 -25.56 1.51
CA SER A 366 -21.15 -25.13 2.22
C SER A 366 -22.12 -24.34 1.33
N LEU A 367 -21.59 -23.55 0.39
CA LEU A 367 -22.39 -22.80 -0.58
C LEU A 367 -23.01 -23.73 -1.63
N MET A 368 -22.26 -24.70 -2.13
CA MET A 368 -22.75 -25.70 -3.10
C MET A 368 -23.91 -26.53 -2.55
N LEU A 369 -23.88 -26.90 -1.27
CA LEU A 369 -24.97 -27.63 -0.60
C LEU A 369 -26.28 -26.82 -0.51
N LYS A 370 -26.18 -25.49 -0.59
CA LYS A 370 -27.33 -24.57 -0.51
C LYS A 370 -27.74 -24.02 -1.88
N ALA A 371 -26.96 -24.27 -2.92
CA ALA A 371 -27.22 -23.77 -4.25
C ALA A 371 -28.40 -24.52 -4.88
N PRO A 372 -29.31 -23.83 -5.59
CA PRO A 372 -30.34 -24.50 -6.39
C PRO A 372 -29.69 -25.46 -7.39
N GLY A 373 -30.28 -26.65 -7.57
CA GLY A 373 -29.70 -27.72 -8.40
C GLY A 373 -29.38 -27.28 -9.84
N GLU A 374 -30.21 -26.40 -10.40
CA GLU A 374 -30.02 -25.85 -11.76
C GLU A 374 -28.83 -24.89 -11.89
N LEU A 375 -28.37 -24.28 -10.78
CA LEU A 375 -27.28 -23.31 -10.76
C LEU A 375 -26.01 -23.81 -10.07
N ALA A 376 -26.03 -25.01 -9.48
CA ALA A 376 -24.89 -25.57 -8.75
C ALA A 376 -23.62 -25.71 -9.61
N PHE A 377 -23.78 -25.92 -10.92
CA PHE A 377 -22.66 -26.03 -11.87
C PHE A 377 -21.82 -24.75 -11.95
N THR A 378 -22.39 -23.57 -11.65
CA THR A 378 -21.66 -22.28 -11.67
C THR A 378 -20.59 -22.22 -10.58
N LEU A 379 -20.73 -23.04 -9.54
CA LEU A 379 -19.80 -23.11 -8.41
C LEU A 379 -18.72 -24.19 -8.58
N TRP A 380 -18.68 -24.87 -9.73
CA TRP A 380 -17.69 -25.91 -9.98
C TRP A 380 -16.34 -25.32 -10.37
N PRO A 381 -15.21 -25.80 -9.81
CA PRO A 381 -13.89 -25.32 -10.18
C PRO A 381 -13.56 -25.58 -11.66
N THR A 382 -12.96 -24.61 -12.35
CA THR A 382 -12.46 -24.77 -13.72
C THR A 382 -11.02 -25.28 -13.78
N ASN A 383 -10.25 -25.09 -12.69
CA ASN A 383 -8.87 -25.54 -12.58
C ASN A 383 -8.62 -26.34 -11.29
N PRO A 384 -8.58 -27.69 -11.35
CA PRO A 384 -8.36 -28.51 -10.16
C PRO A 384 -6.93 -28.44 -9.59
N GLN A 385 -5.94 -27.93 -10.34
CA GLN A 385 -4.56 -27.82 -9.86
C GLN A 385 -4.39 -26.69 -8.84
N LYS A 386 -5.14 -25.58 -8.97
CA LYS A 386 -5.17 -24.52 -7.95
C LYS A 386 -5.76 -25.00 -6.62
N ARG A 387 -6.61 -26.04 -6.65
CA ARG A 387 -7.19 -26.70 -5.47
C ARG A 387 -6.15 -27.49 -4.65
N LEU A 388 -5.11 -28.01 -5.30
CA LEU A 388 -4.09 -28.85 -4.65
C LEU A 388 -2.91 -28.05 -4.08
N SER A 389 -2.80 -26.77 -4.41
CA SER A 389 -1.69 -25.90 -3.97
C SER A 389 -1.65 -25.56 -2.48
N GLY A 390 -2.64 -26.02 -1.69
CA GLY A 390 -2.65 -25.95 -0.22
C GLY A 390 -2.27 -27.25 0.49
N ARG A 391 -1.90 -28.32 -0.24
CA ARG A 391 -1.59 -29.65 0.34
C ARG A 391 -0.10 -30.01 0.37
N PHE A 392 0.80 -29.07 0.10
CA PHE A 392 2.26 -29.27 0.15
C PHE A 392 2.95 -28.15 0.93
#